data_AF-A0A2T4XBY5-F1
#
_entry.id   AF-A0A2T4XBY5-F1
#
_cell.length_a   1.000
_cell.length_b   1.000
_cell.length_c   1.000
_cell.angle_alpha   90.00
_cell.angle_beta   90.00
_cell.angle_gamma   90.00
#
_symmetry.space_group_name_H-M   'P 1'
#
loop_
_entity.id
_entity.type
_entity.pdbx_description
1 polymer ?
#
loop_
_entity_poly.entity_id
_entity_poly.type
_entity_poly.pdbx_seq_one_letter_code
_entity_poly.pdbx_strand_id
1 'polypeptide(L)'
;MVNPTLYVVYYERIMYAEEAFLREQYGQAYTDWAKQTPAFVCDFRKWKKPLHSFSWRKIIRQEKSGILNLFLVIFLFKVLAHFITYGVWQLWQPYWTVGLVLAASWYLVIKTIQKTTSWLTLDRQL
;
A
#
# COMPACT_ATOMS: atom_id res chain seq x y z
N MET A 1 19.48 -10.09 -21.16
CA MET A 1 20.28 -9.64 -20.00
C MET A 1 20.01 -8.15 -19.81
N VAL A 2 19.40 -7.75 -18.69
CA VAL A 2 19.22 -6.32 -18.37
C VAL A 2 20.56 -5.81 -17.84
N ASN A 3 21.12 -4.78 -18.46
CA ASN A 3 22.39 -4.21 -18.04
C ASN A 3 22.19 -3.39 -16.76
N PRO A 4 22.87 -3.72 -15.64
CA PRO A 4 22.71 -3.00 -14.36
C PRO A 4 23.09 -1.52 -14.46
N THR A 5 23.93 -1.14 -15.43
CA THR A 5 24.28 0.25 -15.72
C THR A 5 23.11 1.08 -16.24
N LEU A 6 22.23 0.51 -17.07
CA LEU A 6 21.03 1.19 -17.57
C LEU A 6 20.04 1.47 -16.42
N TYR A 7 19.97 0.55 -15.45
CA TYR A 7 19.12 0.70 -14.28
C TYR A 7 19.55 1.89 -13.42
N VAL A 8 20.85 2.05 -13.18
CA VAL A 8 21.39 3.17 -12.40
C VAL A 8 21.05 4.52 -13.04
N VAL A 9 21.24 4.65 -14.36
CA VAL A 9 20.94 5.90 -15.09
C VAL A 9 19.44 6.24 -15.03
N TYR A 10 18.57 5.23 -15.12
CA TYR A 10 17.12 5.44 -15.02
C TYR A 10 16.71 5.94 -13.63
N TYR A 11 17.21 5.31 -12.57
CA TYR A 11 16.93 5.71 -11.19
C TYR A 11 17.52 7.07 -10.86
N GLU A 12 18.70 7.40 -11.37
CA GLU A 12 19.31 8.72 -11.22
C GLU A 12 18.39 9.84 -11.72
N ARG A 13 17.75 9.64 -12.88
CA ARG A 13 16.82 10.64 -13.45
C ARG A 13 15.56 10.82 -12.62
N ILE A 14 15.03 9.73 -12.07
CA ILE A 14 13.88 9.80 -11.16
C ILE A 14 14.28 10.53 -9.88
N MET A 15 15.42 10.18 -9.28
CA MET A 15 15.92 10.84 -8.07
C MET A 15 16.13 12.33 -8.29
N TYR A 16 16.71 12.74 -9.43
CA TYR A 16 16.92 14.16 -9.74
C TYR A 16 15.59 14.95 -9.81
N ALA A 17 14.57 14.39 -10.45
CA ALA A 17 13.25 15.02 -10.54
C ALA A 17 12.59 15.13 -9.16
N GLU A 18 12.68 14.08 -8.34
CA GLU A 18 12.13 14.08 -6.98
C GLU A 18 12.85 15.08 -6.07
N GLU A 19 14.18 15.16 -6.15
CA GLU A 19 15.01 16.14 -5.42
C GLU A 19 14.65 17.59 -5.78
N ALA A 20 14.38 17.86 -7.06
CA ALA A 20 13.93 19.17 -7.50
C ALA A 20 12.54 19.50 -6.93
N PHE A 21 11.59 18.56 -7.04
CA PHE A 21 10.24 18.70 -6.48
C PHE A 21 10.25 18.95 -4.96
N LEU A 22 11.04 18.18 -4.21
CA LEU A 22 11.16 18.33 -2.76
C LEU A 22 11.83 19.64 -2.37
N ARG A 23 12.84 20.09 -3.12
CA ARG A 23 13.48 21.39 -2.89
C ARG A 23 12.54 22.55 -3.16
N GLU A 24 11.70 22.46 -4.19
CA GLU A 24 10.66 23.48 -4.46
C GLU A 24 9.59 23.50 -3.36
N GLN A 25 9.14 22.32 -2.90
CA GLN A 25 8.08 22.18 -1.90
C GLN A 25 8.50 22.61 -0.49
N TYR A 26 9.75 22.32 -0.08
CA TYR A 26 10.21 22.45 1.32
C TYR A 26 11.42 23.37 1.50
N GLY A 27 12.03 23.85 0.41
CA GLY A 27 13.10 24.84 0.43
C GLY A 27 14.30 24.48 1.29
N GLN A 28 14.64 25.40 2.22
CA GLN A 28 15.83 25.28 3.05
C GLN A 28 15.75 24.11 4.05
N ALA A 29 14.57 23.83 4.61
CA ALA A 29 14.38 22.76 5.58
C ALA A 29 14.75 21.38 4.98
N TYR A 30 14.39 21.15 3.71
CA TYR A 30 14.79 19.96 2.98
C TYR A 30 16.28 19.94 2.67
N THR A 31 16.85 21.05 2.23
CA THR A 31 18.28 21.17 1.92
C THR A 31 19.15 20.85 3.14
N ASP A 32 18.75 21.30 4.33
CA ASP A 32 19.51 21.03 5.57
C ASP A 32 19.33 19.60 6.09
N TRP A 33 18.18 18.98 5.83
CA TRP A 33 17.94 17.55 6.07
C TRP A 33 18.74 16.66 5.10
N ALA A 34 18.76 17.00 3.81
CA ALA A 34 19.45 16.25 2.76
C ALA A 34 20.96 16.24 2.96
N LYS A 35 21.56 17.34 3.43
CA LYS A 35 23.00 17.40 3.79
C LYS A 35 23.40 16.36 4.84
N GLN A 36 22.48 15.98 5.73
CA GLN A 36 22.75 15.07 6.83
C GLN A 36 22.26 13.63 6.54
N THR A 37 21.45 13.43 5.50
CA THR A 37 20.82 12.15 5.17
C THR A 37 21.51 11.52 3.95
N PRO A 38 22.07 10.31 4.07
CA PRO A 38 22.68 9.63 2.92
C PRO A 38 21.61 9.23 1.87
N ALA A 39 21.89 9.50 0.60
CA ALA A 39 20.94 9.27 -0.50
C ALA A 39 20.79 7.80 -0.93
N PHE A 40 21.85 6.99 -0.82
CA PHE A 40 21.87 5.62 -1.35
C PHE A 40 21.69 4.54 -0.30
N VAL A 41 22.27 4.71 0.89
CA VAL A 41 22.24 3.71 1.97
C VAL A 41 21.72 4.38 3.23
N CYS A 42 20.58 3.91 3.73
CA CYS A 42 19.96 4.46 4.93
C CYS A 42 20.90 4.34 6.15
N ASP A 43 21.11 5.45 6.86
CA ASP A 43 21.81 5.44 8.14
C ASP A 43 20.82 5.12 9.27
N PHE A 44 20.78 3.87 9.70
CA PHE A 44 19.91 3.41 10.79
C PHE A 44 20.19 4.13 12.12
N ARG A 45 21.37 4.75 12.30
CA ARG A 45 21.71 5.49 13.53
C ARG A 45 21.02 6.84 13.59
N LYS A 46 20.66 7.42 12.44
CA LYS A 46 19.94 8.71 12.33
C LYS A 46 18.43 8.54 12.35
N TRP A 47 17.92 7.35 12.68
CA TRP A 47 16.49 7.08 12.74
C TRP A 47 15.80 7.93 13.82
N LYS A 48 14.86 8.77 13.39
CA LYS A 48 14.00 9.56 14.28
C LYS A 48 12.68 8.84 14.48
N LYS A 49 12.30 8.61 15.75
CA LYS A 49 11.03 7.95 16.08
C LYS A 49 9.85 8.78 15.52
N PRO A 50 8.86 8.15 14.87
CA PRO A 50 7.68 8.84 14.37
C PRO A 50 6.91 9.53 15.51
N LEU A 51 6.36 10.71 15.24
CA LEU A 51 5.60 11.50 16.22
C LEU A 51 4.32 10.79 16.69
N HIS A 52 3.72 9.98 15.81
CA HIS A 52 2.47 9.29 16.10
C HIS A 52 2.68 7.80 16.36
N SER A 53 1.97 7.28 17.35
CA SER A 53 1.88 5.84 17.59
C SER A 53 1.10 5.13 16.49
N PHE A 54 1.47 3.87 16.28
CA PHE A 54 0.78 2.98 15.34
C PHE A 54 -0.67 2.76 15.79
N SER A 55 -1.64 3.08 14.93
CA SER A 55 -3.06 2.95 15.24
C SER A 55 -3.71 1.86 14.40
N TRP A 56 -3.79 0.66 14.99
CA TRP A 56 -4.47 -0.50 14.41
C TRP A 56 -5.91 -0.19 13.99
N ARG A 57 -6.62 0.61 14.80
CA ARG A 57 -8.01 1.01 14.53
C ARG A 57 -8.16 1.77 13.21
N LYS A 58 -7.23 2.71 12.93
CA LYS A 58 -7.23 3.47 11.68
C LYS A 58 -6.95 2.58 10.48
N ILE A 59 -5.93 1.73 10.59
CA ILE A 59 -5.50 0.83 9.51
C ILE A 59 -6.63 -0.11 9.13
N ILE A 60 -7.24 -0.80 10.11
CA ILE A 60 -8.35 -1.71 9.85
C ILE A 60 -9.54 -0.98 9.20
N ARG A 61 -9.81 0.29 9.59
CA ARG A 61 -10.87 1.09 8.98
C ARG A 61 -10.60 1.47 7.53
N GLN A 62 -9.34 1.75 7.19
CA GLN A 62 -8.92 2.23 5.87
C GLN A 62 -8.68 1.06 4.89
N GLU A 63 -8.08 -0.03 5.36
CA GLU A 63 -7.70 -1.20 4.55
C GLU A 63 -8.84 -2.20 4.29
N LYS A 64 -10.00 -2.05 4.95
CA LYS A 64 -11.14 -2.98 4.78
C LYS A 64 -11.56 -3.19 3.32
N SER A 65 -11.54 -2.11 2.53
CA SER A 65 -11.91 -2.16 1.11
C SER A 65 -10.76 -2.67 0.26
N GLY A 66 -9.52 -2.39 0.65
CA GLY A 66 -8.32 -2.83 -0.06
C GLY A 66 -8.22 -4.34 -0.06
N ILE A 67 -8.41 -4.99 1.10
CA ILE A 67 -8.39 -6.45 1.23
C ILE A 67 -9.47 -7.08 0.34
N LEU A 68 -10.71 -6.58 0.39
CA LEU A 68 -11.79 -7.10 -0.45
C LEU A 68 -11.48 -6.94 -1.95
N ASN A 69 -11.03 -5.75 -2.37
CA ASN A 69 -10.72 -5.46 -3.77
C ASN A 69 -9.56 -6.32 -4.28
N LEU A 70 -8.54 -6.57 -3.46
CA LEU A 70 -7.41 -7.43 -3.82
C LEU A 70 -7.89 -8.85 -4.16
N PHE A 71 -8.66 -9.46 -3.27
CA PHE A 71 -9.21 -10.80 -3.50
C PHE A 71 -10.19 -10.82 -4.67
N LEU A 72 -11.00 -9.78 -4.84
CA LEU A 72 -11.92 -9.66 -5.96
C LEU A 72 -11.20 -9.63 -7.31
N VAL A 73 -10.16 -8.80 -7.44
CA VAL A 73 -9.37 -8.67 -8.67
C VAL A 73 -8.65 -9.98 -8.99
N ILE A 74 -8.01 -10.62 -8.01
CA ILE A 74 -7.33 -11.89 -8.22
C ILE A 74 -8.34 -12.99 -8.62
N PHE A 75 -9.48 -13.06 -7.94
CA PHE A 75 -10.54 -14.00 -8.28
C PHE A 75 -11.05 -13.79 -9.71
N LEU A 76 -11.31 -12.54 -10.10
CA LEU A 76 -11.73 -12.19 -11.46
C LEU A 76 -10.69 -12.66 -12.48
N PHE A 77 -9.41 -12.37 -12.27
CA PHE A 77 -8.35 -12.83 -13.16
C PHE A 77 -8.27 -14.36 -13.25
N LYS A 78 -8.49 -15.08 -12.14
CA LYS A 78 -8.49 -16.54 -12.13
C LYS A 78 -9.68 -17.12 -12.92
N VAL A 79 -10.87 -16.56 -12.75
CA VAL A 79 -12.06 -16.97 -13.51
C VAL A 79 -11.85 -16.68 -15.01
N LEU A 80 -11.34 -15.50 -15.35
CA LEU A 80 -11.04 -15.14 -16.75
C LEU A 80 -9.98 -16.05 -17.36
N ALA A 81 -8.88 -16.30 -16.66
CA ALA A 81 -7.82 -17.20 -17.13
C ALA A 81 -8.35 -18.63 -17.33
N HIS A 82 -9.20 -19.11 -16.42
CA HIS A 82 -9.84 -20.42 -16.55
C HIS A 82 -10.78 -20.49 -17.75
N PHE A 83 -11.59 -19.45 -17.95
CA PHE A 83 -12.51 -19.36 -19.09
C PHE A 83 -11.74 -19.38 -20.43
N ILE A 84 -10.64 -18.64 -20.52
CA ILE A 84 -9.78 -18.62 -21.72
C ILE A 84 -9.13 -20.00 -21.96
N THR A 85 -8.73 -20.71 -20.90
CA THR A 85 -8.01 -21.98 -21.02
C THR A 85 -8.92 -23.16 -21.36
N TYR A 86 -10.11 -23.22 -20.75
CA TYR A 86 -11.00 -24.39 -20.82
C TYR A 86 -12.36 -24.11 -21.48
N GLY A 87 -12.67 -22.87 -21.83
CA GLY A 87 -13.95 -22.48 -22.45
C GLY A 87 -15.17 -22.57 -21.54
N VAL A 88 -14.98 -22.94 -20.27
CA VAL A 88 -16.07 -23.13 -19.29
C VAL A 88 -15.97 -22.13 -18.13
N TRP A 89 -17.13 -21.62 -17.72
CA TRP A 89 -17.26 -20.78 -16.54
C TRP A 89 -17.18 -21.62 -15.28
N GLN A 90 -15.98 -21.75 -14.73
CA GLN A 90 -15.77 -22.40 -13.44
C GLN A 90 -15.54 -21.36 -12.35
N LEU A 91 -16.62 -21.02 -11.65
CA LEU A 91 -16.56 -20.15 -10.47
C LEU A 91 -16.02 -20.90 -9.24
N TRP A 92 -16.09 -22.23 -9.24
CA TRP A 92 -15.66 -23.06 -8.12
C TRP A 92 -14.16 -23.36 -8.18
N GLN A 93 -13.38 -22.46 -7.56
CA GLN A 93 -11.94 -22.56 -7.36
C GLN A 93 -11.66 -22.50 -5.84
N PRO A 94 -11.49 -23.64 -5.15
CA PRO A 94 -11.65 -23.73 -3.69
C PRO A 94 -10.78 -22.75 -2.91
N TYR A 95 -9.54 -22.52 -3.32
CA TYR A 95 -8.65 -21.59 -2.62
C TYR A 95 -9.07 -20.12 -2.80
N TRP A 96 -9.41 -19.72 -4.02
CA TRP A 96 -9.70 -18.32 -4.35
C TRP A 96 -11.12 -17.91 -3.98
N THR A 97 -12.10 -18.82 -4.11
CA THR A 97 -13.48 -18.58 -3.66
C THR A 97 -13.54 -18.44 -2.14
N VAL A 98 -12.89 -19.34 -1.41
CA VAL A 98 -12.85 -19.26 0.06
C VAL A 98 -12.15 -17.98 0.52
N GLY A 99 -11.02 -17.61 -0.10
CA GLY A 99 -10.35 -16.34 0.17
C GLY A 99 -11.25 -15.12 -0.03
N LEU A 100 -12.03 -15.10 -1.13
CA LEU A 100 -12.98 -14.02 -1.41
C LEU A 100 -14.14 -13.99 -0.41
N VAL A 101 -14.68 -15.14 -0.02
CA VAL A 101 -15.75 -15.23 1.00
C VAL A 101 -15.25 -14.74 2.36
N LEU A 102 -14.03 -15.12 2.76
CA LEU A 102 -13.41 -14.62 3.99
C LEU A 102 -13.15 -13.11 3.95
N ALA A 103 -12.70 -12.58 2.81
CA ALA A 103 -12.51 -11.14 2.65
C ALA A 103 -13.84 -10.37 2.70
N ALA A 104 -14.90 -10.93 2.12
CA ALA A 104 -16.24 -10.36 2.16
C ALA A 104 -16.83 -10.41 3.58
N SER A 105 -16.68 -11.52 4.31
CA SER A 105 -17.13 -11.62 5.69
C SER A 105 -16.37 -10.64 6.59
N TRP A 106 -15.05 -10.53 6.44
CA TRP A 106 -14.22 -9.53 7.12
C TRP A 106 -14.70 -8.10 6.87
N TYR A 107 -14.96 -7.76 5.61
CA TYR A 107 -15.50 -6.44 5.23
C TYR A 107 -16.84 -6.16 5.92
N LEU A 108 -17.76 -7.13 5.93
CA LEU A 108 -19.07 -7.00 6.57
C LEU A 108 -18.95 -6.83 8.09
N VAL A 109 -18.06 -7.59 8.74
CA VAL A 109 -17.81 -7.47 10.18
C VAL A 109 -17.31 -6.06 10.51
N ILE A 110 -16.31 -5.55 9.80
CA ILE A 110 -15.80 -4.20 10.04
C ILE A 110 -16.84 -3.13 9.73
N LYS A 111 -17.60 -3.29 8.64
CA LYS A 111 -18.64 -2.33 8.24
C LYS A 111 -19.75 -2.28 9.30
N THR A 112 -20.12 -3.42 9.85
CA THR A 112 -21.10 -3.52 10.95
C THR A 112 -20.55 -2.82 12.20
N ILE A 113 -19.31 -3.12 12.61
CA ILE A 113 -18.67 -2.48 13.77
C ILE A 113 -18.60 -0.95 13.59
N GLN A 114 -18.30 -0.46 12.39
CA GLN A 114 -18.27 0.98 12.11
C GLN A 114 -19.63 1.65 12.18
N LYS A 115 -20.69 0.93 11.83
CA LYS A 115 -22.06 1.46 11.83
C LYS A 115 -22.68 1.44 13.24
N THR A 116 -22.34 0.42 14.03
CA THR A 116 -22.89 0.22 15.38
C THR A 116 -22.10 0.97 16.46
N THR A 117 -20.81 1.22 16.24
CA THR A 117 -19.92 1.66 17.31
C THR A 117 -19.10 2.90 16.93
N SER A 118 -19.20 3.99 17.71
CA SER A 118 -18.36 5.20 17.57
C SER A 118 -16.89 5.00 17.99
N TRP A 119 -16.49 3.79 18.40
CA TRP A 119 -15.13 3.49 18.87
C TRP A 119 -14.03 3.67 17.81
N LEU A 120 -14.40 3.73 16.53
CA LEU A 120 -13.48 3.94 15.40
C LEU A 120 -13.38 5.41 14.97
N THR A 121 -14.17 6.33 15.53
CA THR A 121 -13.96 7.78 15.38
C THR A 121 -12.91 8.24 16.39
N LEU A 122 -11.65 7.91 16.12
CA LEU A 122 -10.54 8.67 16.67
C LEU A 122 -10.23 9.77 15.65
N ASP A 123 -10.87 10.93 15.84
CA ASP A 123 -10.34 12.19 15.32
C ASP A 123 -8.96 12.38 15.93
N ARG A 124 -7.93 12.33 15.09
CA ARG A 124 -6.63 12.89 15.47
C ARG A 124 -6.80 14.40 15.40
N GLN A 125 -7.13 15.02 16.53
CA GLN A 125 -6.75 16.42 16.71
C GLN A 125 -5.22 16.48 16.68
N LEU A 126 -4.72 17.51 15.99
CA LEU A 126 -3.34 17.81 15.57
C LEU A 126 -3.01 17.31 14.15
#